data_AF-A0A3N5B9S4-F1
#
_entry.id   AF-A0A3N5B9S4-F1
#
_cell.length_a   1.000
_cell.length_b   1.000
_cell.length_c   1.000
_cell.angle_alpha   90.00
_cell.angle_beta   90.00
_cell.angle_gamma   90.00
#
_symmetry.space_group_name_H-M   'P 1'
#
loop_
_entity.id
_entity.type
_entity.pdbx_description
1 polymer ?
#
loop_
_entity_poly.entity_id
_entity_poly.type
_entity_poly.pdbx_seq_one_letter_code
_entity_poly.pdbx_strand_id
1 'polypeptide(L)'
;MSDPVDAAQFAFELGWKLRGLEAALGEGGGAWRRKGAGLAVRAWRDADAGLWTAVGDDGERREARTAGTADEATALVHEAFGLTAWRPQPPPPPGWHRFTLVHRPVDDCPAPDDPRYARLRARPPEGCVAEEADGCFALRCERPGARLLDAVAATCAEVRDGYGLLLADLGVARPQEWAADGTDGWGAEAVGQLLLMAAERGPKLGYSVEDLAGFLRAAAGAGAVRGQG
;
A
#
# COMPACT_ATOMS: atom_id res chain seq x y z
N MET A 1 30.26 15.69 27.31
CA MET A 1 29.87 16.08 25.96
C MET A 1 29.82 14.79 25.18
N SER A 2 28.64 14.17 25.16
CA SER A 2 28.42 12.80 24.67
C SER A 2 27.57 12.89 23.41
N ASP A 3 27.96 12.12 22.40
CA ASP A 3 27.56 12.23 21.00
C ASP A 3 26.07 11.94 20.71
N PRO A 4 25.49 12.57 19.67
CA PRO A 4 24.09 12.41 19.24
C PRO A 4 23.80 11.14 18.43
N VAL A 5 24.75 10.19 18.35
CA VAL A 5 24.66 8.99 17.50
C VAL A 5 23.79 7.88 18.12
N ASP A 6 23.47 7.94 19.42
CA ASP A 6 22.68 6.90 20.11
C ASP A 6 21.15 7.11 20.06
N ALA A 7 20.65 8.29 19.69
CA ALA A 7 19.21 8.59 19.71
C ALA A 7 18.47 8.10 18.44
N ALA A 8 19.16 8.04 17.30
CA ALA A 8 18.58 7.60 16.03
C ALA A 8 18.49 6.06 15.93
N GLN A 9 19.43 5.34 16.55
CA GLN A 9 19.41 3.88 16.60
C GLN A 9 18.36 3.36 17.60
N PHE A 10 18.02 4.15 18.63
CA PHE A 10 16.96 3.86 19.60
C PHE A 10 15.53 4.06 19.03
N ALA A 11 15.36 4.97 18.05
CA ALA A 11 14.05 5.23 17.43
C ALA A 11 13.60 4.14 16.45
N PHE A 12 14.54 3.41 15.83
CA PHE A 12 14.25 2.32 14.88
C PHE A 12 13.89 1.00 15.60
N GLU A 13 14.52 0.71 16.75
CA GLU A 13 14.19 -0.46 17.59
C GLU A 13 12.85 -0.33 18.35
N LEU A 14 12.45 0.89 18.74
CA LEU A 14 11.18 1.15 19.45
C LEU A 14 9.93 1.09 18.55
N GLY A 15 10.04 1.49 17.27
CA GLY A 15 8.91 1.50 16.34
C GLY A 15 8.41 0.10 15.95
N TRP A 16 9.32 -0.87 15.88
CA TRP A 16 9.01 -2.27 15.57
C TRP A 16 8.52 -3.04 16.81
N LYS A 17 9.13 -2.81 17.98
CA LYS A 17 8.74 -3.49 19.23
C LYS A 17 7.40 -3.00 19.80
N LEU A 18 7.02 -1.73 19.64
CA LEU A 18 5.76 -1.21 20.21
C LEU A 18 4.50 -1.71 19.48
N ARG A 19 4.53 -1.95 18.16
CA ARG A 19 3.39 -2.56 17.45
C ARG A 19 3.25 -4.06 17.72
N GLY A 20 4.33 -4.74 18.08
CA GLY A 20 4.32 -6.15 18.50
C GLY A 20 3.88 -6.34 19.96
N LEU A 21 4.20 -5.41 20.87
CA LEU A 21 3.84 -5.50 22.29
C LEU A 21 2.39 -5.10 22.59
N GLU A 22 1.81 -4.17 21.82
CA GLU A 22 0.37 -3.81 21.93
C GLU A 22 -0.56 -4.97 21.52
N ALA A 23 -0.08 -5.90 20.68
CA ALA A 23 -0.78 -7.13 20.35
C ALA A 23 -0.60 -8.25 21.40
N ALA A 24 0.42 -8.14 22.28
CA ALA A 24 0.81 -9.21 23.21
C ALA A 24 0.45 -8.95 24.70
N LEU A 25 0.07 -7.73 25.08
CA LEU A 25 -0.30 -7.37 26.46
C LEU A 25 -1.79 -7.09 26.68
N GLY A 26 -2.65 -7.45 25.73
CA GLY A 26 -4.09 -7.30 25.81
C GLY A 26 -4.83 -8.40 26.60
N GLU A 27 -4.20 -8.99 27.63
CA GLU A 27 -4.89 -9.85 28.59
C GLU A 27 -4.98 -9.15 29.96
N GLY A 28 -6.21 -8.80 30.36
CA GLY A 28 -6.57 -8.58 31.77
C GLY A 28 -6.87 -7.14 32.21
N GLY A 29 -8.14 -6.89 32.50
CA GLY A 29 -8.55 -5.90 33.52
C GLY A 29 -8.72 -4.45 33.05
N GLY A 30 -9.92 -3.91 33.26
CA GLY A 30 -10.33 -2.63 32.71
C GLY A 30 -9.70 -1.41 33.37
N ALA A 31 -9.48 -0.37 32.57
CA ALA A 31 -9.60 1.03 32.96
C ALA A 31 -9.66 1.87 31.69
N TRP A 32 -10.78 2.58 31.52
CA TRP A 32 -10.98 3.55 30.45
C TRP A 32 -10.07 4.75 30.64
N ARG A 33 -9.24 5.08 29.64
CA ARG A 33 -9.01 6.45 29.16
C ARG A 33 -8.49 6.40 27.72
N ARG A 34 -9.28 6.91 26.76
CA ARG A 34 -8.76 7.42 25.50
C ARG A 34 -9.00 8.91 25.43
N LYS A 35 -7.94 9.65 25.11
CA LYS A 35 -8.00 11.00 24.54
C LYS A 35 -7.64 10.80 23.07
N GLY A 36 -8.61 10.96 22.17
CA GLY A 36 -8.40 10.80 20.72
C GLY A 36 -9.68 10.35 20.03
N ALA A 37 -10.30 11.26 19.30
CA ALA A 37 -11.50 11.03 18.50
C ALA A 37 -11.20 10.06 17.36
N GLY A 38 -11.52 8.78 17.57
CA GLY A 38 -11.33 7.75 16.57
C GLY A 38 -12.20 6.54 16.87
N LEU A 39 -12.95 6.10 15.87
CA LEU A 39 -13.83 4.94 15.95
C LEU A 39 -13.00 3.68 16.28
N ALA A 40 -13.32 3.03 17.40
CA ALA A 40 -12.79 1.71 17.74
C ALA A 40 -13.80 0.65 17.31
N VAL A 41 -13.36 -0.31 16.48
CA VAL A 41 -14.21 -1.44 16.08
C VAL A 41 -13.64 -2.75 16.63
N ARG A 42 -14.52 -3.59 17.18
CA ARG A 42 -14.21 -4.97 17.57
C ARG A 42 -15.21 -5.90 16.92
N ALA A 43 -14.73 -6.97 16.29
CA ALA A 43 -15.55 -8.01 15.69
C ALA A 43 -15.28 -9.36 16.36
N TRP A 44 -16.32 -10.13 16.58
CA TRP A 44 -16.23 -11.51 17.06
C TRP A 44 -17.30 -12.36 16.38
N ARG A 45 -17.07 -13.67 16.35
CA ARG A 45 -18.04 -14.63 15.83
C ARG A 45 -18.96 -15.08 16.96
N ASP A 46 -20.26 -15.00 16.73
CA ASP A 46 -21.27 -15.62 17.58
C ASP A 46 -21.31 -17.11 17.25
N ALA A 47 -21.03 -17.95 18.26
CA ALA A 47 -20.94 -19.40 18.09
C ALA A 47 -22.30 -20.03 17.80
N ASP A 48 -23.38 -19.45 18.29
CA ASP A 48 -24.73 -20.01 18.19
C ASP A 48 -25.45 -19.56 16.91
N ALA A 49 -25.22 -18.30 16.49
CA ALA A 49 -25.80 -17.76 15.27
C ALA A 49 -24.95 -18.04 14.01
N GLY A 50 -23.68 -18.40 14.17
CA GLY A 50 -22.73 -18.58 13.06
C GLY A 50 -22.36 -17.29 12.33
N LEU A 51 -22.89 -16.14 12.78
CA LEU A 51 -22.66 -14.80 12.25
C LEU A 51 -21.50 -14.10 12.97
N TRP A 52 -20.95 -13.08 12.34
CA TRP A 52 -20.02 -12.15 12.94
C TRP A 52 -20.77 -10.92 13.44
N THR A 53 -20.43 -10.47 14.65
CA THR A 53 -20.92 -9.23 15.24
C THR A 53 -19.75 -8.27 15.38
N ALA A 54 -19.88 -7.08 14.81
CA ALA A 54 -18.95 -5.98 15.01
C ALA A 54 -19.61 -4.87 15.82
N VAL A 55 -18.86 -4.29 16.76
CA VAL A 55 -19.29 -3.13 17.53
C VAL A 55 -18.29 -2.01 17.36
N GLY A 56 -18.79 -0.86 16.91
CA GLY A 56 -18.06 0.39 16.82
C GLY A 56 -18.40 1.33 17.97
N ASP A 57 -17.40 2.02 18.50
CA ASP A 57 -17.54 3.02 19.57
C ASP A 57 -16.60 4.20 19.27
N ASP A 58 -17.14 5.41 19.13
CA ASP A 58 -16.37 6.66 18.93
C ASP A 58 -16.25 7.48 20.22
N GLY A 59 -16.77 6.99 21.35
CA GLY A 59 -16.84 7.67 22.64
C GLY A 59 -18.16 8.43 22.89
N GLU A 60 -18.97 8.67 21.86
CA GLU A 60 -20.28 9.32 21.96
C GLU A 60 -21.42 8.38 21.56
N ARG A 61 -21.17 7.55 20.55
CA ARG A 61 -22.11 6.59 19.99
C ARG A 61 -21.48 5.21 19.94
N ARG A 62 -22.33 4.21 20.17
CA ARG A 62 -22.01 2.80 19.98
C ARG A 62 -23.00 2.16 19.02
N GLU A 63 -22.50 1.50 17.98
CA GLU A 63 -23.30 0.78 16.99
C GLU A 63 -22.85 -0.68 16.90
N ALA A 64 -23.81 -1.59 16.82
CA ALA A 64 -23.56 -3.01 16.59
C ALA A 64 -24.15 -3.41 15.23
N ARG A 65 -23.41 -4.22 14.46
CA ARG A 65 -23.86 -4.79 13.19
C ARG A 65 -23.46 -6.25 13.10
N THR A 66 -24.30 -7.04 12.44
CA THR A 66 -24.07 -8.47 12.24
C THR A 66 -24.01 -8.81 10.76
N ALA A 67 -23.16 -9.76 10.39
CA ALA A 67 -23.00 -10.20 9.01
C ALA A 67 -22.44 -11.63 8.91
N GLY A 68 -22.42 -12.17 7.69
CA GLY A 68 -21.84 -13.48 7.41
C GLY A 68 -20.31 -13.55 7.58
N THR A 69 -19.61 -12.41 7.53
CA THR A 69 -18.14 -12.33 7.68
C THR A 69 -17.72 -11.18 8.61
N ALA A 70 -16.52 -11.27 9.18
CA ALA A 70 -15.96 -10.24 10.06
C ALA A 70 -15.80 -8.90 9.34
N ASP A 71 -15.32 -8.93 8.09
CA ASP A 71 -15.10 -7.74 7.28
C ASP A 71 -16.42 -7.04 6.93
N GLU A 72 -17.45 -7.82 6.59
CA GLU A 72 -18.78 -7.30 6.31
C GLU A 72 -19.42 -6.65 7.55
N ALA A 73 -19.29 -7.29 8.72
CA ALA A 73 -19.78 -6.73 9.97
C ALA A 73 -19.06 -5.42 10.31
N THR A 74 -17.74 -5.38 10.14
CA THR A 74 -16.90 -4.19 10.37
C THR A 74 -17.24 -3.06 9.39
N ALA A 75 -17.46 -3.39 8.12
CA ALA A 75 -17.86 -2.44 7.09
C ALA A 75 -19.22 -1.79 7.41
N LEU A 76 -20.20 -2.57 7.81
CA LEU A 76 -21.51 -2.06 8.23
C LEU A 76 -21.41 -1.13 9.45
N VAL A 77 -20.48 -1.39 10.37
CA VAL A 77 -20.19 -0.47 11.48
C VAL A 77 -19.60 0.83 10.95
N HIS A 78 -18.57 0.79 10.10
CA HIS A 78 -17.99 2.00 9.51
C HIS A 78 -19.05 2.85 8.78
N GLU A 79 -19.92 2.23 7.97
CA GLU A 79 -21.03 2.90 7.29
C GLU A 79 -22.04 3.52 8.27
N ALA A 80 -22.34 2.84 9.39
CA ALA A 80 -23.18 3.40 10.44
C ALA A 80 -22.56 4.66 11.07
N PHE A 81 -21.23 4.75 11.09
CA PHE A 81 -20.48 5.93 11.51
C PHE A 81 -20.26 6.97 10.40
N GLY A 82 -20.85 6.77 9.22
CA GLY A 82 -20.71 7.69 8.07
C GLY A 82 -19.34 7.64 7.41
N LEU A 83 -18.55 6.60 7.70
CA LEU A 83 -17.24 6.38 7.09
C LEU A 83 -17.40 5.52 5.84
N THR A 84 -16.55 5.78 4.84
CA THR A 84 -16.42 4.88 3.68
C THR A 84 -15.86 3.54 4.16
N ALA A 85 -16.67 2.50 4.11
CA ALA A 85 -16.24 1.17 4.48
C ALA A 85 -15.44 0.50 3.36
N TRP A 86 -14.30 -0.09 3.73
CA TRP A 86 -13.63 -1.05 2.87
C TRP A 86 -14.34 -2.39 2.97
N ARG A 87 -14.57 -3.04 1.82
CA ARG A 87 -15.10 -4.41 1.73
C ARG A 87 -14.14 -5.26 0.90
N PRO A 88 -13.88 -6.52 1.30
CA PRO A 88 -13.10 -7.44 0.48
C PRO A 88 -13.76 -7.57 -0.87
N GLN A 89 -13.04 -7.14 -1.90
CA GLN A 89 -13.52 -7.30 -3.27
C GLN A 89 -13.40 -8.78 -3.65
N PRO A 90 -14.36 -9.35 -4.40
CA PRO A 90 -14.28 -10.74 -4.85
C PRO A 90 -12.94 -10.97 -5.57
N PRO A 91 -12.33 -12.17 -5.46
CA PRO A 91 -11.05 -12.42 -6.12
C PRO A 91 -11.20 -12.22 -7.63
N PRO A 92 -10.16 -11.68 -8.30
CA PRO A 92 -10.18 -11.57 -9.74
C PRO A 92 -10.30 -12.97 -10.38
N PRO A 93 -10.77 -13.08 -11.64
CA PRO A 93 -10.80 -14.35 -12.36
C PRO A 93 -9.41 -15.01 -12.41
N PRO A 94 -9.31 -16.34 -12.59
CA PRO A 94 -8.03 -17.00 -12.78
C PRO A 94 -7.21 -16.35 -13.91
N GLY A 95 -5.93 -16.08 -13.66
CA GLY A 95 -5.04 -15.39 -14.59
C GLY A 95 -5.22 -13.86 -14.65
N TRP A 96 -6.07 -13.29 -13.78
CA TRP A 96 -6.18 -11.85 -13.58
C TRP A 96 -5.62 -11.45 -12.21
N HIS A 97 -5.03 -10.26 -12.17
CA HIS A 97 -4.37 -9.73 -10.99
C HIS A 97 -4.95 -8.36 -10.66
N ARG A 98 -5.25 -8.14 -9.37
CA ARG A 98 -5.70 -6.86 -8.84
C ARG A 98 -4.52 -6.16 -8.16
N PHE A 99 -4.28 -4.90 -8.51
CA PHE A 99 -3.22 -4.09 -7.92
C PHE A 99 -3.53 -2.59 -8.05
N THR A 100 -2.85 -1.76 -7.25
CA THR A 100 -2.91 -0.30 -7.35
C THR A 100 -1.54 0.23 -7.68
N LEU A 101 -1.45 1.13 -8.66
CA LEU A 101 -0.24 1.84 -9.03
C LEU A 101 -0.40 3.32 -8.72
N VAL A 102 0.50 3.88 -7.92
CA VAL A 102 0.46 5.27 -7.47
C VAL A 102 1.57 6.08 -8.13
N HIS A 103 1.25 7.28 -8.61
CA HIS A 103 2.25 8.23 -9.08
C HIS A 103 2.84 8.99 -7.88
N ARG A 104 4.01 8.55 -7.41
CA ARG A 104 4.80 9.23 -6.37
C ARG A 104 6.25 9.41 -6.83
N PRO A 105 6.53 10.40 -7.68
CA PRO A 105 7.91 10.70 -8.07
C PRO A 105 8.74 11.14 -6.85
N VAL A 106 10.04 10.82 -6.85
CA VAL A 106 10.94 11.13 -5.71
C VAL A 106 11.12 12.65 -5.53
N ASP A 107 11.18 13.39 -6.64
CA ASP A 107 11.50 14.82 -6.64
C ASP A 107 10.27 15.74 -6.77
N ASP A 108 9.06 15.19 -6.82
CA ASP A 108 7.83 15.97 -7.06
C ASP A 108 6.65 15.39 -6.25
N CYS A 109 5.74 16.25 -5.81
CA CYS A 109 4.53 15.85 -5.10
C CYS A 109 3.30 16.47 -5.79
N PRO A 110 2.98 16.01 -7.02
CA PRO A 110 1.87 16.54 -7.79
C PRO A 110 0.53 16.21 -7.14
N ALA A 111 -0.35 17.21 -7.03
CA ALA A 111 -1.71 17.01 -6.55
C ALA A 111 -2.47 16.02 -7.45
N PRO A 112 -3.40 15.21 -6.91
CA PRO A 112 -4.11 14.18 -7.70
C PRO A 112 -4.83 14.74 -8.93
N ASP A 113 -5.27 15.99 -8.90
CA ASP A 113 -5.99 16.69 -9.96
C ASP A 113 -5.08 17.43 -10.96
N ASP A 114 -3.76 17.29 -10.84
CA ASP A 114 -2.79 17.92 -11.75
C ASP A 114 -3.13 17.62 -13.23
N PRO A 115 -3.14 18.65 -14.11
CA PRO A 115 -3.47 18.51 -15.53
C PRO A 115 -2.68 17.41 -16.27
N ARG A 116 -1.49 17.04 -15.78
CA ARG A 116 -0.70 15.93 -16.34
C ARG A 116 -1.48 14.60 -16.38
N TYR A 117 -2.42 14.40 -15.47
CA TYR A 117 -3.24 13.19 -15.40
C TYR A 117 -4.49 13.26 -16.26
N ALA A 118 -4.82 14.41 -16.86
CA ALA A 118 -6.08 14.59 -17.58
C ALA A 118 -6.28 13.55 -18.70
N ARG A 119 -5.23 13.26 -19.46
CA ARG A 119 -5.27 12.23 -20.52
C ARG A 119 -5.47 10.83 -19.95
N LEU A 120 -4.81 10.51 -18.84
CA LEU A 120 -4.87 9.20 -18.19
C LEU A 120 -6.21 8.97 -17.48
N ARG A 121 -6.81 10.02 -16.89
CA ARG A 121 -8.17 10.00 -16.34
C ARG A 121 -9.23 9.83 -17.43
N ALA A 122 -9.09 10.54 -18.54
CA ALA A 122 -10.06 10.49 -19.63
C ALA A 122 -10.06 9.15 -20.36
N ARG A 123 -8.89 8.50 -20.46
CA ARG A 123 -8.71 7.21 -21.12
C ARG A 123 -7.67 6.40 -20.33
N PRO A 124 -8.03 5.73 -19.24
CA PRO A 124 -7.11 4.85 -18.53
C PRO A 124 -6.82 3.58 -19.35
N PRO A 125 -5.71 2.88 -19.08
CA PRO A 125 -5.48 1.52 -19.57
C PRO A 125 -6.69 0.63 -19.33
N GLU A 126 -6.95 -0.31 -20.25
CA GLU A 126 -8.06 -1.26 -20.08
C GLU A 126 -7.95 -2.00 -18.75
N GLY A 127 -9.07 -2.14 -18.03
CA GLY A 127 -9.11 -2.76 -16.70
C GLY A 127 -8.59 -1.87 -15.55
N CYS A 128 -8.20 -0.62 -15.83
CA CYS A 128 -7.77 0.34 -14.82
C CYS A 128 -8.77 1.48 -14.64
N VAL A 129 -8.90 1.96 -13.41
CA VAL A 129 -9.69 3.13 -13.04
C VAL A 129 -8.80 4.12 -12.30
N ALA A 130 -8.86 5.38 -12.72
CA ALA A 130 -8.16 6.46 -12.01
C ALA A 130 -8.87 6.77 -10.69
N GLU A 131 -8.09 6.80 -9.60
CA GLU A 131 -8.56 7.13 -8.26
C GLU A 131 -7.54 8.01 -7.52
N GLU A 132 -7.87 8.35 -6.29
CA GLU A 132 -6.96 9.01 -5.36
C GLU A 132 -6.60 8.02 -4.25
N ALA A 133 -5.30 7.88 -3.97
CA ALA A 133 -4.78 7.03 -2.90
C ALA A 133 -3.75 7.83 -2.09
N ASP A 134 -4.03 8.00 -0.79
CA ASP A 134 -3.23 8.80 0.14
C ASP A 134 -2.89 10.22 -0.38
N GLY A 135 -3.86 10.90 -1.01
CA GLY A 135 -3.63 12.23 -1.58
C GLY A 135 -2.74 12.24 -2.83
N CYS A 136 -2.51 11.09 -3.46
CA CYS A 136 -1.78 10.95 -4.71
C CYS A 136 -2.68 10.42 -5.83
N PHE A 137 -2.33 10.72 -7.08
CA PHE A 137 -2.95 10.09 -8.24
C PHE A 137 -2.63 8.59 -8.27
N ALA A 138 -3.65 7.74 -8.45
CA ALA A 138 -3.48 6.30 -8.55
C ALA A 138 -4.31 5.69 -9.67
N LEU A 139 -3.88 4.51 -10.14
CA LEU A 139 -4.67 3.60 -10.96
C LEU A 139 -4.94 2.33 -10.16
N ARG A 140 -6.20 2.01 -9.94
CA ARG A 140 -6.62 0.69 -9.48
C ARG A 140 -6.93 -0.17 -10.68
N CYS A 141 -6.26 -1.31 -10.78
CA CYS A 141 -6.26 -2.15 -11.96
C CYS A 141 -6.67 -3.58 -11.64
N GLU A 142 -7.43 -4.18 -12.55
CA GLU A 142 -7.61 -5.62 -12.69
C GLU A 142 -7.16 -5.99 -14.10
N ARG A 143 -6.06 -6.74 -14.21
CA ARG A 143 -5.37 -6.97 -15.49
C ARG A 143 -5.00 -8.44 -15.66
N PRO A 144 -5.07 -8.98 -16.89
CA PRO A 144 -4.58 -10.31 -17.16
C PRO A 144 -3.04 -10.37 -17.05
N GLY A 145 -2.53 -11.52 -16.62
CA GLY A 145 -1.09 -11.81 -16.59
C GLY A 145 -0.81 -13.22 -16.09
N ALA A 146 0.33 -13.80 -16.50
CA ALA A 146 0.77 -15.08 -15.95
C ALA A 146 0.98 -14.97 -14.43
N ARG A 147 1.63 -13.88 -13.99
CA ARG A 147 1.85 -13.54 -12.58
C ARG A 147 1.56 -12.05 -12.34
N LEU A 148 1.46 -11.68 -11.06
CA LEU A 148 1.21 -10.29 -10.65
C LEU A 148 2.24 -9.33 -11.24
N LEU A 149 3.53 -9.65 -11.13
CA LEU A 149 4.59 -8.77 -11.64
C LEU A 149 4.55 -8.62 -13.17
N ASP A 150 4.08 -9.63 -13.91
CA ASP A 150 3.91 -9.53 -15.37
C ASP A 150 2.80 -8.52 -15.72
N ALA A 151 1.67 -8.58 -15.01
CA ALA A 151 0.56 -7.65 -15.19
C ALA A 151 0.93 -6.21 -14.79
N VAL A 152 1.67 -6.04 -13.70
CA VAL A 152 2.18 -4.73 -13.25
C VAL A 152 3.17 -4.16 -14.27
N ALA A 153 4.17 -4.96 -14.70
CA ALA A 153 5.17 -4.52 -15.67
C ALA A 153 4.55 -4.08 -16.99
N ALA A 154 3.59 -4.84 -17.52
CA ALA A 154 2.87 -4.48 -18.74
C ALA A 154 2.09 -3.17 -18.59
N THR A 155 1.46 -2.96 -17.43
CA THR A 155 0.71 -1.73 -17.15
C THR A 155 1.65 -0.52 -17.01
N CYS A 156 2.79 -0.66 -16.32
CA CYS A 156 3.81 0.38 -16.25
C CYS A 156 4.35 0.73 -17.65
N ALA A 157 4.60 -0.27 -18.51
CA ALA A 157 5.03 -0.04 -19.88
C ALA A 157 3.98 0.74 -20.69
N GLU A 158 2.71 0.31 -20.63
CA GLU A 158 1.60 0.98 -21.31
C GLU A 158 1.42 2.44 -20.84
N VAL A 159 1.49 2.68 -19.53
CA VAL A 159 1.36 4.02 -18.95
C VAL A 159 2.55 4.91 -19.37
N ARG A 160 3.77 4.37 -19.33
CA ARG A 160 4.95 5.11 -19.78
C ARG A 160 4.86 5.45 -21.26
N ASP A 161 4.58 4.48 -22.11
CA ASP A 161 4.62 4.65 -23.56
C ASP A 161 3.45 5.52 -24.07
N GLY A 162 2.27 5.43 -23.43
CA GLY A 162 1.07 6.19 -23.82
C GLY A 162 0.97 7.60 -23.21
N TYR A 163 1.53 7.79 -22.00
CA TYR A 163 1.28 8.97 -21.16
C TYR A 163 2.56 9.63 -20.64
N GLY A 164 3.73 9.00 -20.78
CA GLY A 164 5.01 9.55 -20.32
C GLY A 164 5.16 9.58 -18.80
N LEU A 165 4.41 8.74 -18.07
CA LEU A 165 4.41 8.68 -16.61
C LEU A 165 4.95 7.34 -16.11
N LEU A 166 5.62 7.35 -14.96
CA LEU A 166 6.03 6.14 -14.25
C LEU A 166 5.33 6.09 -12.89
N LEU A 167 4.37 5.16 -12.75
CA LEU A 167 3.70 4.90 -11.48
C LEU A 167 4.60 3.99 -10.63
N ALA A 168 5.46 4.60 -9.82
CA ALA A 168 6.58 3.94 -9.16
C ALA A 168 6.25 3.26 -7.82
N ASP A 169 4.97 3.18 -7.44
CA ASP A 169 4.56 2.68 -6.12
C ASP A 169 3.35 1.75 -6.24
N LEU A 170 3.41 0.60 -5.54
CA LEU A 170 2.33 -0.40 -5.43
C LEU A 170 1.44 -0.20 -4.19
N GLY A 171 1.47 0.99 -3.57
CA GLY A 171 0.81 1.28 -2.31
C GLY A 171 1.64 0.87 -1.09
N VAL A 172 2.95 0.69 -1.24
CA VAL A 172 3.86 0.45 -0.12
C VAL A 172 4.14 1.80 0.54
N ALA A 173 3.99 1.90 1.85
CA ALA A 173 4.05 3.19 2.52
C ALA A 173 5.44 3.85 2.41
N ARG A 174 5.48 5.05 1.84
CA ARG A 174 6.54 6.08 1.90
C ARG A 174 7.86 5.81 1.15
N PRO A 175 7.86 5.36 -0.13
CA PRO A 175 9.09 5.27 -0.93
C PRO A 175 9.74 6.64 -1.23
N GLN A 176 8.98 7.73 -1.20
CA GLN A 176 9.48 9.09 -1.42
C GLN A 176 10.36 9.65 -0.28
N GLU A 177 10.43 8.97 0.87
CA GLU A 177 11.37 9.33 1.95
C GLU A 177 12.80 8.85 1.66
N TRP A 178 13.05 8.29 0.47
CA TRP A 178 14.37 7.80 0.05
C TRP A 178 15.10 8.90 -0.71
N ALA A 179 16.26 9.30 -0.19
CA ALA A 179 17.05 10.42 -0.72
C ALA A 179 17.53 10.16 -2.16
N ALA A 180 17.51 11.19 -3.01
CA ALA A 180 18.17 11.16 -4.32
C ALA A 180 19.61 11.71 -4.20
N ASP A 181 20.42 11.11 -3.33
CA ASP A 181 21.77 11.59 -2.98
C ASP A 181 22.89 10.93 -3.81
N GLY A 182 22.55 10.41 -4.99
CA GLY A 182 23.50 9.88 -5.97
C GLY A 182 23.74 8.37 -5.85
N THR A 183 24.84 7.89 -6.45
CA THR A 183 25.15 6.46 -6.56
C THR A 183 25.93 5.88 -5.37
N ASP A 184 26.27 6.72 -4.39
CA ASP A 184 27.10 6.37 -3.22
C ASP A 184 26.58 7.07 -1.96
N GLY A 185 25.25 7.01 -1.75
CA GLY A 185 24.54 7.65 -0.65
C GLY A 185 23.36 6.80 -0.16
N TRP A 186 22.58 7.33 0.78
CA TRP A 186 21.42 6.66 1.38
C TRP A 186 20.39 6.19 0.35
N GLY A 187 20.22 6.94 -0.74
CA GLY A 187 19.39 6.57 -1.88
C GLY A 187 19.86 5.29 -2.58
N ALA A 188 21.17 5.20 -2.82
CA ALA A 188 21.79 4.01 -3.41
C ALA A 188 21.67 2.81 -2.46
N GLU A 189 21.86 3.01 -1.15
CA GLU A 189 21.66 1.97 -0.14
C GLU A 189 20.21 1.49 -0.09
N ALA A 190 19.22 2.40 -0.15
CA ALA A 190 17.81 2.06 -0.19
C ALA A 190 17.45 1.23 -1.43
N VAL A 191 17.92 1.63 -2.62
CA VAL A 191 17.77 0.85 -3.85
C VAL A 191 18.42 -0.53 -3.70
N GLY A 192 19.64 -0.60 -3.17
CA GLY A 192 20.34 -1.85 -2.90
C GLY A 192 19.55 -2.77 -1.97
N GLN A 193 18.97 -2.24 -0.89
CA GLN A 193 18.17 -2.99 0.07
C GLN A 193 16.91 -3.59 -0.58
N LEU A 194 16.20 -2.84 -1.43
CA LEU A 194 15.03 -3.34 -2.15
C LEU A 194 15.41 -4.48 -3.11
N LEU A 195 16.53 -4.35 -3.81
CA LEU A 195 17.03 -5.38 -4.71
C LEU A 195 17.46 -6.64 -3.94
N LEU A 196 18.11 -6.50 -2.79
CA LEU A 196 18.46 -7.62 -1.91
C LEU A 196 17.21 -8.34 -1.39
N MET A 197 16.20 -7.60 -0.96
CA MET A 197 14.91 -8.17 -0.55
C MET A 197 14.20 -8.86 -1.72
N ALA A 198 14.22 -8.27 -2.92
CA ALA A 198 13.66 -8.89 -4.10
C ALA A 198 14.41 -10.19 -4.48
N ALA A 199 15.74 -10.20 -4.38
CA ALA A 199 16.56 -11.38 -4.65
C ALA A 199 16.34 -12.49 -3.61
N GLU A 200 16.07 -12.15 -2.35
CA GLU A 200 15.78 -13.11 -1.28
C GLU A 200 14.36 -13.68 -1.36
N ARG A 201 13.36 -12.83 -1.63
CA ARG A 201 11.93 -13.22 -1.63
C ARG A 201 11.44 -13.72 -2.97
N GLY A 202 11.96 -13.17 -4.07
CA GLY A 202 11.54 -13.50 -5.43
C GLY A 202 11.53 -15.01 -5.68
N PRO A 203 12.64 -15.73 -5.47
CA PRO A 203 12.71 -17.17 -5.66
C PRO A 203 11.72 -17.96 -4.78
N LYS A 204 11.49 -17.50 -3.53
CA LYS A 204 10.51 -18.11 -2.61
C LYS A 204 9.07 -17.95 -3.09
N LEU A 205 8.82 -16.93 -3.91
CA LEU A 205 7.53 -16.64 -4.55
C LEU A 205 7.45 -17.15 -6.00
N GLY A 206 8.48 -17.86 -6.48
CA GLY A 206 8.52 -18.40 -7.84
C GLY A 206 8.96 -17.42 -8.94
N TYR A 207 9.62 -16.31 -8.58
CA TYR A 207 10.25 -15.39 -9.53
C TYR A 207 11.75 -15.69 -9.63
N SER A 208 12.22 -15.93 -10.84
CA SER A 208 13.66 -16.02 -11.16
C SER A 208 14.32 -14.63 -11.17
N VAL A 209 15.65 -14.58 -11.16
CA VAL A 209 16.38 -13.32 -11.33
C VAL A 209 16.08 -12.70 -12.71
N GLU A 210 15.90 -13.54 -13.73
CA GLU A 210 15.52 -13.14 -15.08
C GLU A 210 14.15 -12.48 -15.11
N ASP A 211 13.19 -12.97 -14.32
CA ASP A 211 11.87 -12.36 -14.18
C ASP A 211 11.96 -10.97 -13.53
N LEU A 212 12.75 -10.85 -12.46
CA LEU A 212 12.96 -9.56 -11.77
C LEU A 212 13.65 -8.54 -12.69
N ALA A 213 14.67 -8.97 -13.44
CA ALA A 213 15.32 -8.13 -14.42
C ALA A 213 14.37 -7.78 -15.59
N GLY A 214 13.51 -8.71 -16.01
CA GLY A 214 12.45 -8.49 -16.98
C GLY A 214 11.46 -7.43 -16.53
N PHE A 215 11.01 -7.50 -15.27
CA PHE A 215 10.15 -6.49 -14.65
C PHE A 215 10.80 -5.10 -14.70
N LEU A 216 12.06 -4.97 -14.29
CA LEU A 216 12.78 -3.69 -14.30
C LEU A 216 12.87 -3.10 -15.71
N ARG A 217 13.22 -3.91 -16.71
CA ARG A 217 13.30 -3.46 -18.12
C ARG A 217 11.94 -3.01 -18.65
N ALA A 218 10.88 -3.76 -18.34
CA ALA A 218 9.54 -3.46 -18.79
C ALA A 218 8.95 -2.23 -18.09
N ALA A 219 9.15 -2.07 -16.78
CA ALA A 219 8.62 -0.95 -16.01
C ALA A 219 9.39 0.36 -16.26
N ALA A 220 10.72 0.35 -16.16
CA ALA A 220 11.55 1.54 -16.34
C ALA A 220 11.77 1.91 -17.83
N GLY A 221 11.63 0.94 -18.74
CA GLY A 221 11.99 1.07 -20.14
C GLY A 221 13.49 0.86 -20.38
N ALA A 222 13.87 0.47 -21.61
CA ALA A 222 15.25 0.11 -21.96
C ALA A 222 16.27 1.27 -21.93
N GLY A 223 15.87 2.47 -21.46
CA GLY A 223 16.64 3.71 -21.57
C GLY A 223 16.62 4.60 -20.33
N ALA A 224 16.34 4.07 -19.13
CA ALA A 224 16.33 4.84 -17.88
C ALA A 224 17.71 5.38 -17.42
N VAL A 225 18.67 5.50 -18.33
CA VAL A 225 19.88 6.31 -18.14
C VAL A 225 19.66 7.64 -18.86
N ARG A 226 19.05 8.61 -18.16
CA ARG A 226 19.26 10.04 -18.43
C ARG A 226 19.26 10.83 -17.13
N GLY A 227 20.40 10.81 -16.45
CA GLY A 227 20.91 11.91 -15.65
C GLY A 227 22.29 12.29 -16.21
N GLN A 228 22.33 13.31 -17.06
CA GLN A 228 23.56 14.01 -17.43
C GLN A 228 23.58 15.31 -16.63
N GLY A 229 24.70 15.60 -15.97
CA GLY A 229 25.00 16.92 -15.38
C GLY A 229 25.29 16.87 -13.91
#